data_AF-A0A2E6QNV6-F1
#
_entry.id   AF-A0A2E6QNV6-F1
#
_cell.length_a   1.000
_cell.length_b   1.000
_cell.length_c   1.000
_cell.angle_alpha   90.00
_cell.angle_beta   90.00
_cell.angle_gamma   90.00
#
_symmetry.space_group_name_H-M   'P 1'
#
loop_
_entity.id
_entity.type
_entity.pdbx_description
1 polymer ?
#
loop_
_entity_poly.entity_id
_entity_poly.type
_entity_poly.pdbx_seq_one_letter_code
_entity_poly.pdbx_strand_id
1 'polypeptide(L)'
;MKADVYTRVTDKIVADLEKGIRTWLKPWNAEHAAGRITRPLRFNGTPYNGINVLMLWASAVERGFAAPIWMTFKQAKELGGHVRKGEKGSLVVYANTITRTEIDADTGEEEERDIPFMKGYSCFNVEQIEGLPSHYYAVAEPQLDPVERIERAESFFAAT
;
A
#
# COMPACT_ATOMS: atom_id res chain seq x y z
N MET A 1 14.38 8.53 20.86
CA MET A 1 15.01 8.54 19.54
C MET A 1 13.94 8.13 18.54
N LYS A 2 13.54 8.99 17.58
CA LYS A 2 12.58 8.57 16.54
C LYS A 2 13.26 7.45 15.76
N ALA A 3 12.69 6.25 15.78
CA ALA A 3 13.19 5.16 14.96
C ALA A 3 13.20 5.62 13.50
N ASP A 4 14.36 5.50 12.88
CA ASP A 4 14.55 5.80 11.47
C ASP A 4 13.58 4.95 10.62
N VAL A 5 13.02 5.55 9.56
CA VAL A 5 12.06 4.88 8.67
C VAL A 5 12.69 3.61 8.11
N TYR A 6 13.99 3.64 7.80
CA TYR A 6 14.75 2.47 7.37
C TYR A 6 14.73 1.36 8.41
N THR A 7 15.15 1.65 9.65
CA THR A 7 15.17 0.67 10.74
C THR A 7 13.80 0.06 10.95
N ARG A 8 12.73 0.87 10.99
CA ARG A 8 11.38 0.37 11.23
C ARG A 8 10.87 -0.58 10.12
N VAL A 9 11.22 -0.32 8.86
CA VAL A 9 10.88 -1.20 7.74
C VAL A 9 11.70 -2.50 7.83
N THR A 10 13.01 -2.39 8.06
CA THR A 10 13.91 -3.54 8.19
C THR A 10 13.49 -4.46 9.32
N ASP A 11 13.24 -3.91 10.51
CA ASP A 11 12.83 -4.68 11.70
C ASP A 11 11.53 -5.44 11.44
N LYS A 12 10.57 -4.85 10.71
CA LYS A 12 9.34 -5.53 10.34
C LYS A 12 9.60 -6.72 9.42
N ILE A 13 10.46 -6.55 8.41
CA ILE A 13 10.81 -7.63 7.48
C ILE A 13 11.54 -8.75 8.24
N VAL A 14 12.50 -8.41 9.10
CA VAL A 14 13.22 -9.37 9.94
C VAL A 14 12.24 -10.14 10.82
N ALA A 15 11.34 -9.45 11.53
CA ALA A 15 10.34 -10.08 12.39
C ALA A 15 9.37 -11.00 11.63
N ASP A 16 9.02 -10.66 10.37
CA ASP A 16 8.23 -11.56 9.52
C ASP A 16 9.02 -12.81 9.14
N LEU A 17 10.30 -12.66 8.78
CA LEU A 17 11.17 -13.77 8.42
C LEU A 17 11.43 -14.72 9.60
N GLU A 18 11.59 -14.19 10.81
CA GLU A 18 11.73 -14.98 12.04
C GLU A 18 10.48 -15.84 12.32
N LYS A 19 9.30 -15.37 11.90
CA LYS A 19 8.04 -16.15 11.95
C LYS A 19 7.88 -17.13 10.79
N GLY A 20 8.88 -17.26 9.92
CA GLY A 20 8.82 -18.05 8.69
C GLY A 20 7.98 -17.42 7.58
N ILE A 21 7.58 -16.15 7.72
CA ILE A 21 6.76 -15.44 6.76
C ILE A 21 7.67 -14.67 5.79
N ARG A 22 7.67 -15.08 4.53
CA ARG A 22 8.33 -14.33 3.46
C ARG A 22 7.37 -13.25 2.95
N THR A 23 7.55 -12.01 3.39
CA THR A 23 6.63 -10.90 3.11
C THR A 23 6.39 -10.64 1.62
N TRP A 24 7.38 -10.93 0.76
CA TRP A 24 7.27 -10.81 -0.70
C TRP A 24 6.61 -12.01 -1.40
N LEU A 25 6.39 -13.13 -0.71
CA LEU A 25 5.61 -14.26 -1.22
C LEU A 25 4.15 -14.21 -0.79
N LYS A 26 3.79 -13.31 0.13
CA LYS A 26 2.39 -12.98 0.41
C LYS A 26 1.92 -11.90 -0.56
N PRO A 27 0.68 -11.98 -1.07
CA PRO A 27 -0.40 -12.87 -0.62
C PRO A 27 -0.58 -14.17 -1.43
N TRP A 28 0.33 -14.52 -2.35
CA TRP A 28 0.20 -15.70 -3.25
C TRP A 28 0.08 -17.06 -2.55
N ASN A 29 0.48 -17.17 -1.27
CA ASN A 29 0.39 -18.39 -0.48
C ASN A 29 -0.51 -18.24 0.76
N ALA A 30 -1.49 -17.34 0.72
CA ALA A 30 -2.52 -17.29 1.75
C ALA A 30 -3.65 -18.26 1.38
N GLU A 31 -3.79 -19.36 2.11
CA GLU A 31 -4.89 -20.35 2.01
C GLU A 31 -6.30 -19.74 2.11
N HIS A 32 -6.41 -18.43 2.40
CA HIS A 32 -7.65 -17.69 2.62
C HIS A 32 -7.79 -16.43 1.74
N ALA A 33 -7.03 -16.27 0.66
CA ALA A 33 -7.23 -15.14 -0.26
C ALA A 33 -8.49 -15.37 -1.11
N ALA A 34 -9.67 -15.13 -0.53
CA ALA A 34 -10.98 -15.23 -1.18
C ALA A 34 -11.23 -14.17 -2.28
N GLY A 35 -10.17 -13.61 -2.88
CA GLY A 35 -10.26 -12.57 -3.91
C GLY A 35 -8.95 -12.42 -4.69
N ARG A 36 -9.02 -11.75 -5.84
CA ARG A 36 -7.83 -11.49 -6.67
C ARG A 36 -6.83 -10.65 -5.89
N ILE A 37 -5.59 -11.12 -5.86
CA ILE A 37 -4.44 -10.39 -5.33
C ILE A 37 -4.21 -9.17 -6.21
N THR A 38 -4.62 -8.01 -5.73
CA THR A 38 -4.37 -6.73 -6.38
C THR A 38 -3.33 -5.93 -5.61
N ARG A 39 -2.66 -5.02 -6.31
CA ARG A 39 -1.76 -4.08 -5.65
C ARG A 39 -2.59 -3.18 -4.73
N PRO A 40 -2.09 -2.85 -3.53
CA PRO A 40 -2.73 -1.86 -2.69
C PRO A 40 -2.91 -0.56 -3.47
N LEU A 41 -4.08 0.04 -3.36
CA LEU A 41 -4.48 1.26 -4.05
C LEU A 41 -4.54 2.43 -3.06
N ARG A 42 -4.18 3.61 -3.55
CA ARG A 42 -4.46 4.88 -2.85
C ARG A 42 -5.96 5.19 -2.95
N PHE A 43 -6.44 6.13 -2.14
CA PHE A 43 -7.83 6.61 -2.18
C PHE A 43 -8.33 7.00 -3.60
N ASN A 44 -7.43 7.43 -4.49
CA ASN A 44 -7.75 7.83 -5.86
C ASN A 44 -7.59 6.69 -6.88
N GLY A 45 -7.46 5.43 -6.44
CA GLY A 45 -7.27 4.27 -7.31
C GLY A 45 -5.85 4.08 -7.85
N THR A 46 -4.91 4.98 -7.58
CA THR A 46 -3.52 4.83 -8.04
C THR A 46 -2.80 3.73 -7.25
N PRO A 47 -2.17 2.73 -7.90
CA PRO A 47 -1.43 1.69 -7.19
C PRO A 47 -0.23 2.22 -6.40
N TYR A 48 0.00 1.68 -5.20
CA TYR A 48 1.25 1.89 -4.46
C TYR A 48 2.42 1.19 -5.13
N ASN A 49 3.62 1.77 -5.06
CA ASN A 49 4.85 1.25 -5.67
C ASN A 49 5.91 0.88 -4.60
N GLY A 50 6.84 0.00 -4.99
CA GLY A 50 8.02 -0.34 -4.19
C GLY A 50 7.68 -0.96 -2.84
N ILE A 51 8.43 -0.57 -1.81
CA ILE A 51 8.32 -1.14 -0.46
C ILE A 51 6.92 -1.01 0.15
N ASN A 52 6.16 0.01 -0.26
CA ASN A 52 4.79 0.20 0.21
C ASN A 52 3.86 -0.95 -0.18
N VAL A 53 4.12 -1.63 -1.30
CA VAL A 53 3.33 -2.82 -1.69
C VAL A 53 3.47 -3.91 -0.64
N LEU A 54 4.72 -4.23 -0.27
CA LEU A 54 5.03 -5.27 0.71
C LEU A 54 4.48 -4.92 2.09
N MET A 55 4.69 -3.68 2.53
CA MET A 55 4.23 -3.21 3.84
C MET A 55 2.71 -3.26 3.99
N LEU A 56 1.98 -2.87 2.94
CA LEU A 56 0.52 -2.87 2.96
C LEU A 56 -0.06 -4.27 2.80
N TRP A 57 0.53 -5.15 2.00
CA TRP A 57 0.13 -6.57 1.97
C TRP A 57 0.38 -7.26 3.31
N ALA A 58 1.54 -7.03 3.94
CA ALA A 58 1.81 -7.55 5.28
C ALA A 58 0.74 -7.11 6.27
N SER A 59 0.41 -5.82 6.26
CA SER A 59 -0.64 -5.28 7.12
C SER A 59 -2.04 -5.80 6.78
N ALA A 60 -2.36 -6.01 5.51
CA ALA A 60 -3.65 -6.56 5.10
C ALA A 60 -3.81 -7.98 5.62
N VAL A 61 -2.79 -8.82 5.43
CA VAL A 61 -2.82 -10.22 5.87
C VAL A 61 -2.82 -10.34 7.40
N GLU A 62 -1.99 -9.56 8.10
CA GLU A 62 -1.91 -9.58 9.56
C GLU A 62 -3.24 -9.18 10.23
N ARG A 63 -4.04 -8.35 9.55
CA ARG A 63 -5.26 -7.75 10.11
C ARG A 63 -6.54 -8.22 9.44
N GLY A 64 -6.45 -9.10 8.43
CA GLY A 64 -7.59 -9.66 7.71
C GLY A 64 -8.32 -8.68 6.80
N PHE A 65 -7.63 -7.66 6.25
CA PHE A 65 -8.27 -6.73 5.30
C PHE A 65 -8.37 -7.35 3.90
N ALA A 66 -9.57 -7.27 3.32
CA ALA A 66 -9.89 -7.69 1.97
C ALA A 66 -9.82 -6.54 0.96
N ALA A 67 -10.19 -5.33 1.37
CA ALA A 67 -10.23 -4.16 0.52
C ALA A 67 -8.81 -3.68 0.19
N PRO A 68 -8.50 -3.38 -1.08
CA PRO A 68 -7.15 -2.96 -1.47
C PRO A 68 -6.89 -1.48 -1.22
N ILE A 69 -7.89 -0.70 -0.80
CA ILE A 69 -7.81 0.77 -0.77
C ILE A 69 -7.30 1.27 0.59
N TRP A 70 -6.31 2.14 0.54
CA TRP A 70 -5.68 2.77 1.71
C TRP A 70 -5.66 4.28 1.57
N MET A 71 -5.83 4.97 2.69
CA MET A 71 -5.80 6.43 2.74
C MET A 71 -5.26 6.94 4.08
N THR A 72 -4.75 8.16 4.10
CA THR A 72 -4.30 8.83 5.33
C THR A 72 -5.51 9.27 6.16
N PHE A 73 -5.28 9.52 7.45
CA PHE A 73 -6.32 10.08 8.34
C PHE A 73 -6.93 11.38 7.80
N LYS A 74 -6.09 12.26 7.23
CA LYS A 74 -6.54 13.53 6.67
C LYS A 74 -7.46 13.32 5.46
N GLN A 75 -7.10 12.40 4.57
CA GLN A 75 -7.93 12.04 3.42
C GLN A 75 -9.27 11.43 3.83
N ALA A 76 -9.27 10.54 4.84
CA ALA A 76 -10.50 9.98 5.39
C ALA A 76 -11.44 11.10 5.87
N LYS A 77 -10.90 12.06 6.64
CA LYS A 77 -11.64 13.21 7.14
C LYS A 77 -12.17 14.13 6.04
N GLU A 78 -11.35 14.38 5.00
CA GLU A 78 -11.75 15.18 3.84
C GLU A 78 -12.89 14.53 3.05
N LEU A 79 -12.97 13.20 3.06
CA LEU A 79 -14.06 12.42 2.45
C LEU A 79 -15.28 12.26 3.36
N GLY A 80 -15.32 12.91 4.53
CA GLY A 80 -16.41 12.80 5.51
C GLY A 80 -16.35 11.54 6.38
N GLY A 81 -15.33 10.71 6.21
CA GLY A 81 -15.13 9.49 6.99
C GLY A 81 -14.33 9.72 8.28
N HIS A 82 -14.44 8.79 9.20
CA HIS A 82 -13.71 8.77 10.46
C HIS A 82 -13.13 7.37 10.75
N VAL A 83 -11.83 7.33 11.05
CA VAL A 83 -11.16 6.12 11.51
C VAL A 83 -11.80 5.67 12.82
N ARG A 84 -12.22 4.40 12.92
CA ARG A 84 -12.82 3.87 14.15
C ARG A 84 -11.87 3.98 15.34
N LYS A 85 -12.44 4.18 16.52
CA LYS A 85 -11.66 4.33 17.75
C LYS A 85 -10.85 3.06 18.03
N GLY A 86 -9.55 3.22 18.29
CA GLY A 86 -8.63 2.13 18.62
C GLY A 86 -7.93 1.51 17.39
N GLU A 87 -8.33 1.87 16.18
CA GLU A 87 -7.68 1.43 14.95
C GLU A 87 -6.24 1.98 14.85
N LYS A 88 -5.31 1.10 14.44
CA LYS A 88 -3.91 1.47 14.23
C LYS A 88 -3.63 1.69 12.73
N GLY A 89 -2.78 2.66 12.43
CA GLY A 89 -2.35 2.93 11.05
C GLY A 89 -1.20 2.03 10.61
N SER A 90 -1.10 1.80 9.32
CA SER A 90 -0.01 1.09 8.64
C SER A 90 1.02 2.08 8.09
N LEU A 91 2.30 1.72 8.16
CA LEU A 91 3.38 2.57 7.68
C LEU A 91 3.45 2.52 6.15
N VAL A 92 3.48 3.69 5.53
CA VAL A 92 3.91 3.90 4.14
C VAL A 92 5.01 4.93 4.08
N VAL A 93 5.91 4.76 3.13
CA VAL A 93 7.12 5.56 2.93
C VAL A 93 6.98 6.41 1.67
N TYR A 94 7.36 7.66 1.78
CA TYR A 94 7.51 8.59 0.66
C TYR A 94 8.95 9.08 0.62
N ALA A 95 9.62 8.87 -0.50
CA ALA A 95 10.95 9.39 -0.76
C ALA A 95 10.87 10.39 -1.92
N ASN A 96 11.51 11.54 -1.75
CA ASN A 96 11.66 12.55 -2.79
C ASN A 96 12.88 13.44 -2.49
N THR A 97 13.21 14.35 -3.39
CA THR A 97 14.27 15.35 -3.22
C THR A 97 13.64 16.71 -2.92
N ILE A 98 14.30 17.51 -2.09
CA ILE A 98 13.96 18.92 -1.88
C ILE A 98 15.15 19.78 -2.33
N THR A 99 14.89 20.74 -3.19
CA THR A 99 15.90 21.72 -3.62
C THR A 99 15.99 22.83 -2.57
N ARG A 100 17.21 23.15 -2.16
CA ARG A 100 17.49 24.20 -1.17
C ARG A 100 18.61 25.08 -1.68
N THR A 101 18.37 26.38 -1.67
CA THR A 101 19.40 27.39 -1.92
C THR A 101 20.21 27.57 -0.65
N GLU A 102 21.51 27.30 -0.74
CA GLU A 102 22.48 27.54 0.33
C GLU A 102 23.55 28.49 -0.19
N ILE A 103 24.09 29.33 0.69
CA ILE A 103 25.21 30.21 0.33
C ILE A 103 26.48 29.39 0.48
N ASP A 104 27.22 29.25 -0.61
CA ASP A 104 28.52 28.59 -0.61
C ASP A 104 29.46 29.34 0.35
N ALA A 105 30.02 28.62 1.32
CA ALA A 105 30.84 29.20 2.39
C ALA A 105 32.20 29.72 1.87
N ASP A 106 32.66 29.24 0.72
CA ASP A 106 33.95 29.56 0.12
C ASP A 106 33.83 30.65 -0.96
N THR A 107 32.73 30.67 -1.72
CA THR A 107 32.52 31.65 -2.81
C THR A 107 31.54 32.77 -2.45
N GLY A 108 30.67 32.57 -1.46
CA GLY A 108 29.59 33.49 -1.10
C GLY A 108 28.45 33.55 -2.12
N GLU A 109 28.46 32.67 -3.12
CA GLU A 109 27.42 32.57 -4.16
C GLU A 109 26.26 31.69 -3.71
N GLU A 110 25.06 31.94 -4.22
CA GLU A 110 23.90 31.08 -3.99
C GLU A 110 24.02 29.81 -4.86
N GLU A 111 24.16 28.64 -4.21
CA GLU A 111 24.14 27.34 -4.86
C GLU A 111 22.81 26.62 -4.56
N GLU A 112 22.14 26.11 -5.59
CA GLU A 112 21.00 25.20 -5.42
C GLU A 112 21.50 23.77 -5.21
N ARG A 113 21.14 23.17 -4.07
CA ARG A 113 21.40 21.76 -3.77
C ARG A 113 20.15 20.94 -3.60
N ASP A 114 20.18 19.77 -4.21
CA ASP A 114 19.16 18.75 -4.13
C ASP A 114 19.41 17.81 -2.95
N ILE A 115 18.54 17.85 -1.94
CA ILE A 115 18.66 17.04 -0.73
C ILE A 115 17.63 15.91 -0.77
N PRO A 116 18.04 14.64 -0.89
CA PRO A 116 17.11 13.52 -0.84
C PRO A 116 16.57 13.34 0.58
N PHE A 117 15.28 13.07 0.70
CA PHE A 117 14.61 12.82 1.98
C PHE A 117 13.65 11.64 1.89
N MET A 118 13.36 11.06 3.06
CA MET A 118 12.37 10.00 3.22
C MET A 118 11.46 10.32 4.42
N LYS A 119 10.15 10.15 4.23
CA LYS A 119 9.13 10.38 5.26
C LYS A 119 8.21 9.18 5.40
N GLY A 120 7.96 8.78 6.64
CA GLY A 120 6.93 7.81 6.99
C GLY A 120 5.58 8.47 7.23
N TYR A 121 4.53 7.92 6.64
CA TYR A 121 3.14 8.30 6.86
C TYR A 121 2.35 7.12 7.41
N SER A 122 1.30 7.41 8.18
CA SER A 122 0.33 6.40 8.60
C SER A 122 -0.88 6.44 7.67
N CYS A 123 -1.19 5.32 7.05
CA CYS A 123 -2.43 5.12 6.30
C CYS A 123 -3.32 4.08 6.99
N PHE A 124 -4.59 4.07 6.60
CA PHE A 124 -5.63 3.22 7.12
C PHE A 124 -6.31 2.56 5.93
N ASN A 125 -6.64 1.28 6.08
CA ASN A 125 -7.48 0.60 5.11
C ASN A 125 -8.89 1.18 5.18
N VAL A 126 -9.62 1.21 4.07
CA VAL A 126 -11.04 1.64 4.04
C VAL A 126 -11.90 0.88 5.03
N GLU A 127 -11.59 -0.39 5.29
CA GLU A 127 -12.28 -1.20 6.29
C GLU A 127 -12.11 -0.70 7.72
N GLN A 128 -11.15 0.19 8.00
CA GLN A 128 -10.94 0.81 9.31
C GLN A 128 -11.72 2.12 9.49
N ILE A 129 -12.37 2.60 8.43
CA ILE A 129 -12.95 3.94 8.35
C ILE A 129 -14.46 3.79 8.16
N GLU A 130 -15.23 4.52 8.95
CA GLU A 130 -16.69 4.63 8.82
C GLU A 130 -17.04 5.96 8.15
N GLY A 131 -18.20 6.02 7.49
CA GLY A 131 -18.71 7.26 6.87
C GLY A 131 -18.06 7.63 5.53
N LEU A 132 -17.30 6.74 4.90
CA LEU A 132 -16.81 6.97 3.53
C LEU A 132 -17.95 6.85 2.50
N PRO A 133 -17.79 7.47 1.32
CA PRO A 133 -18.67 7.19 0.18
C PRO A 133 -18.75 5.69 -0.16
N SER A 134 -19.94 5.22 -0.54
CA SER A 134 -20.23 3.77 -0.72
C SER A 134 -19.29 3.05 -1.68
N HIS A 135 -18.77 3.73 -2.72
CA HIS A 135 -17.83 3.14 -3.67
C HIS A 135 -16.50 2.69 -3.05
N TYR A 136 -16.13 3.21 -1.88
CA TYR A 136 -14.93 2.74 -1.15
C TYR A 136 -15.14 1.38 -0.46
N TYR A 137 -16.39 0.99 -0.22
CA TYR A 137 -16.75 -0.30 0.37
C TYR A 137 -17.19 -1.33 -0.68
N ALA A 138 -17.24 -0.94 -1.95
CA ALA A 138 -17.64 -1.83 -3.03
C ALA A 138 -16.63 -2.98 -3.14
N VAL A 139 -17.11 -4.21 -2.90
CA VAL A 139 -16.34 -5.42 -3.17
C VAL A 139 -16.22 -5.55 -4.68
N ALA A 140 -15.00 -5.75 -5.20
CA ALA A 140 -14.81 -6.00 -6.61
C ALA A 140 -15.63 -7.22 -7.02
N GLU A 141 -16.44 -7.09 -8.08
CA GLU A 141 -17.19 -8.23 -8.61
C GLU A 141 -16.24 -9.38 -8.93
N PRO A 142 -16.59 -10.63 -8.59
CA PRO A 142 -15.78 -11.77 -8.95
C PRO A 142 -15.67 -11.84 -10.47
N GLN A 143 -14.48 -11.50 -10.98
CA GLN A 143 -14.19 -11.58 -12.40
C GLN A 143 -13.84 -13.04 -12.71
N LEU A 144 -14.66 -13.68 -13.55
CA LEU A 144 -14.61 -15.11 -13.93
C LEU A 144 -13.18 -15.67 -14.05
N ASP A 145 -13.04 -16.93 -13.62
CA ASP A 145 -11.76 -17.64 -13.60
C ASP A 145 -11.14 -17.62 -15.02
N PRO A 146 -9.84 -17.32 -15.18
CA PRO A 146 -9.14 -17.55 -16.44
C PRO A 146 -9.39 -18.93 -17.07
N VAL A 147 -9.61 -19.97 -16.27
CA VAL A 147 -9.97 -21.32 -16.73
C VAL A 147 -11.33 -21.33 -17.45
N GLU A 148 -12.34 -20.64 -16.93
CA GLU A 148 -13.64 -20.47 -17.63
C GLU A 148 -13.50 -19.65 -18.91
N ARG A 149 -12.53 -18.72 -18.99
CA ARG A 149 -12.20 -18.02 -20.26
C ARG A 149 -11.55 -18.95 -21.29
N ILE A 150 -10.86 -20.01 -20.86
CA ILE A 150 -10.16 -20.95 -21.76
C ILE A 150 -11.16 -21.87 -22.45
N GLU A 151 -12.21 -22.35 -21.79
CA GLU A 151 -13.25 -23.18 -22.46
C GLU A 151 -13.87 -22.47 -23.68
N ARG A 152 -14.09 -21.15 -23.57
CA ARG A 152 -14.58 -20.34 -24.70
C ARG A 152 -13.57 -20.26 -25.85
N ALA A 153 -12.27 -20.18 -25.54
CA ALA A 153 -11.22 -20.19 -26.54
C ALA A 153 -11.06 -21.58 -27.17
N GLU A 154 -11.10 -22.64 -26.38
CA GLU A 154 -11.06 -24.04 -26.84
C GLU A 154 -12.24 -24.37 -27.74
N SER A 155 -13.45 -23.94 -27.35
CA SER A 155 -14.66 -24.11 -28.17
C SER A 155 -14.57 -23.37 -29.52
N PHE A 156 -13.93 -22.20 -29.56
CA PHE A 156 -13.70 -21.45 -30.80
C PHE A 156 -12.71 -22.16 -31.73
N PHE A 157 -11.60 -22.69 -31.18
CA PHE A 157 -10.64 -23.48 -31.96
C PHE A 157 -11.23 -24.82 -32.43
N ALA A 158 -12.12 -25.45 -31.66
CA ALA A 158 -12.77 -26.70 -32.06
C ALA A 158 -13.83 -26.52 -33.18
N ALA A 159 -14.32 -25.29 -33.38
CA ALA A 159 -15.36 -24.95 -34.36
C ALA A 159 -14.82 -24.42 -35.72
N THR A 160 -13.49 -24.36 -35.90
CA THR A 160 -12.81 -23.93 -37.14
C THR A 160 -11.89 -25.04 -37.65
#